data_AF-A0A355T1T4-F1
#
_entry.id   AF-A0A355T1T4-F1
#
_cell.length_a   1.000
_cell.length_b   1.000
_cell.length_c   1.000
_cell.angle_alpha   90.00
_cell.angle_beta   90.00
_cell.angle_gamma   90.00
#
_symmetry.space_group_name_H-M   'P 1'
#
loop_
_entity.id
_entity.type
_entity.pdbx_description
1 polymer ?
#
loop_
_entity_poly.entity_id
_entity_poly.type
_entity_poly.pdbx_seq_one_letter_code
_entity_poly.pdbx_strand_id
1 'polypeptide(L)' 'MPMSDLKYRLLTGPDDHAFCERVSKALDEGYRLHGSPAITFNGERAIVAQAVVRDLAVEES' A
#
# COMPACT_ATOMS: atom_id res chain seq x y z
N MET A 1 -5.03 -21.34 -12.80
CA MET A 1 -5.70 -20.19 -12.15
C MET A 1 -4.64 -19.30 -11.52
N PRO A 2 -4.10 -18.29 -12.20
CA PRO A 2 -3.28 -17.30 -11.51
C PRO A 2 -4.19 -16.41 -10.66
N MET A 3 -3.97 -16.52 -9.36
CA MET A 3 -4.66 -15.80 -8.31
C MET A 3 -4.45 -14.30 -8.47
N SER A 4 -5.57 -13.58 -8.62
CA SER A 4 -5.75 -12.19 -8.21
C SER A 4 -4.57 -11.26 -8.51
N ASP A 5 -4.52 -10.74 -9.74
CA ASP A 5 -3.83 -9.51 -10.11
C ASP A 5 -4.46 -8.30 -9.38
N LEU A 6 -4.34 -8.26 -8.06
CA LEU A 6 -4.71 -7.11 -7.25
C LEU A 6 -3.68 -6.00 -7.53
N LYS A 7 -3.94 -5.23 -8.60
CA LYS A 7 -3.11 -4.09 -9.05
C LYS A 7 -3.09 -2.94 -8.04
N TYR A 8 -3.98 -2.96 -7.06
CA TYR A 8 -4.11 -1.92 -6.04
C TYR A 8 -4.34 -2.55 -4.67
N ARG A 9 -3.58 -2.09 -3.68
CA ARG A 9 -3.75 -2.47 -2.28
C ARG A 9 -3.69 -1.21 -1.42
N LEU A 10 -4.78 -0.94 -0.70
CA LEU A 10 -4.81 0.10 0.30
C LEU A 10 -4.33 -0.49 1.63
N LEU A 11 -3.15 -0.06 2.07
CA LEU A 11 -2.63 -0.42 3.39
C LEU A 11 -3.07 0.66 4.37
N THR A 12 -3.82 0.28 5.40
CA THR A 12 -4.22 1.18 6.50
C THR A 12 -3.77 0.58 7.82
N GLY A 13 -3.24 1.42 8.71
CA GLY A 13 -2.82 0.99 10.04
C GLY A 13 -2.22 2.13 10.85
N PRO A 14 -1.87 1.90 12.12
CA PRO A 14 -1.12 2.89 12.89
C PRO A 14 0.27 3.13 12.30
N ASP A 15 0.80 4.34 12.47
CA ASP A 15 2.17 4.73 12.12
C ASP A 15 3.16 4.04 13.07
N ASP A 16 3.37 2.76 12.83
CA ASP A 16 4.25 1.89 13.62
C ASP A 16 5.22 1.16 12.69
N HIS A 17 6.29 0.58 13.26
CA HIS A 17 7.29 -0.19 12.52
C HIS A 17 6.66 -1.27 11.62
N ALA A 18 5.59 -1.92 12.10
CA ALA A 18 4.87 -2.93 11.36
C ALA A 18 4.22 -2.40 10.06
N PHE A 19 3.84 -1.12 10.01
CA PHE A 19 3.34 -0.48 8.79
C PHE A 19 4.49 -0.22 7.81
N CYS A 20 5.59 0.36 8.30
CA CYS A 20 6.81 0.53 7.50
C CYS A 20 7.30 -0.79 6.89
N GLU A 21 7.31 -1.89 7.65
CA GLU A 21 7.67 -3.22 7.15
C GLU A 21 6.72 -3.71 6.05
N ARG A 22 5.41 -3.52 6.19
CA ARG A 22 4.44 -3.91 5.14
C ARG A 22 4.62 -3.10 3.86
N VAL A 23 4.82 -1.79 3.98
CA VAL A 23 5.05 -0.92 2.82
C VAL A 23 6.37 -1.29 2.14
N SER A 24 7.43 -1.49 2.93
CA SER A 24 8.75 -1.90 2.40
C SER A 24 8.69 -3.27 1.73
N LYS A 25 7.95 -4.23 2.30
CA LYS A 25 7.71 -5.53 1.68
C LYS A 25 6.90 -5.40 0.38
N ALA A 26 5.90 -4.54 0.34
CA ALA A 26 5.16 -4.28 -0.89
C ALA A 26 6.07 -3.64 -1.97
N LEU A 27 6.98 -2.74 -1.58
CA LEU A 27 7.99 -2.17 -2.49
C LEU A 27 8.93 -3.26 -3.03
N ASP A 28 9.37 -4.19 -2.18
CA ASP A 28 10.21 -5.34 -2.56
C ASP A 28 9.48 -6.31 -3.51
N GLU A 29 8.18 -6.52 -3.28
CA GLU A 29 7.29 -7.30 -4.15
C GLU A 29 7.00 -6.61 -5.52
N GLY A 30 7.56 -5.41 -5.76
CA GLY A 30 7.45 -4.67 -7.02
C GLY A 30 6.22 -3.76 -7.11
N TYR A 31 5.54 -3.49 -5.99
CA TYR A 31 4.51 -2.45 -5.93
C TYR A 31 5.19 -1.07 -5.83
N ARG A 32 4.51 -0.02 -6.28
CA ARG A 32 4.90 1.38 -6.12
C ARG A 32 3.89 2.10 -5.25
N LEU A 33 4.33 3.13 -4.54
CA LEU A 33 3.44 4.00 -3.78
C LEU A 33 2.58 4.81 -4.76
N HIS A 34 1.26 4.78 -4.55
CA HIS A 34 0.31 5.57 -5.33
C HIS A 34 -0.13 6.80 -4.54
N GLY A 35 0.37 7.97 -4.96
CA GLY A 35 0.05 9.24 -4.33
C GLY A 35 0.67 9.43 -2.95
N SER A 36 0.21 10.46 -2.25
CA SER A 36 0.70 10.82 -0.91
C SER A 36 0.04 9.97 0.18
N PRO A 37 0.77 9.55 1.23
CA PRO A 37 0.19 8.92 2.40
C PRO A 37 -0.82 9.86 3.05
N ALA A 38 -1.98 9.32 3.41
CA ALA A 38 -2.93 10.01 4.28
C ALA A 38 -2.63 9.62 5.73
N ILE A 39 -2.36 10.60 6.59
CA ILE A 39 -2.16 10.38 8.02
C ILE A 39 -3.27 11.10 8.80
N THR A 40 -3.93 10.37 9.68
CA THR A 40 -5.04 10.85 10.51
C THR A 40 -4.77 10.51 11.96
N PHE A 41 -4.80 11.49 12.84
CA PHE A 41 -4.60 11.27 14.27
C PHE A 41 -5.94 10.96 14.97
N ASN A 42 -6.07 9.76 15.54
CA ASN A 42 -7.28 9.30 16.25
C ASN A 42 -7.28 9.70 17.75
N GLY A 43 -6.56 10.74 18.15
CA GLY A 43 -6.46 11.13 19.57
C GLY A 43 -5.51 10.25 20.41
N GLU A 44 -5.34 8.98 20.07
CA GLU A 44 -4.41 8.06 20.75
C GLU A 44 -3.16 7.73 19.91
N ARG A 45 -3.32 7.52 18.60
CA ARG A 45 -2.23 7.16 17.68
C ARG A 45 -2.46 7.76 16.30
N ALA A 46 -1.39 7.99 15.57
CA ALA A 46 -1.47 8.36 14.16
C ALA A 46 -1.81 7.12 13.33
N ILE A 47 -2.87 7.19 12.54
CA ILE A 47 -3.28 6.16 11.59
C ILE A 47 -2.86 6.63 10.20
N VAL A 48 -2.01 5.85 9.55
CA VAL A 48 -1.54 6.06 8.18
C VAL A 48 -2.30 5.16 7.21
N ALA A 49 -2.61 5.71 6.06
CA ALA A 49 -3.18 5.04 4.92
C ALA A 49 -2.29 5.33 3.71
N GLN A 50 -1.73 4.27 3.13
CA GLN A 50 -0.90 4.34 1.94
C GLN A 50 -1.45 3.38 0.90
N ALA A 51 -1.78 3.91 -0.26
CA ALA A 51 -2.08 3.09 -1.42
C ALA A 51 -0.77 2.63 -2.07
N VAL A 52 -0.68 1.34 -2.38
CA VAL A 52 0.37 0.76 -3.21
C VAL A 52 -0.25 0.13 -4.45
N VAL A 53 0.35 0.37 -5.61
CA VAL A 53 -0.11 -0.12 -6.91
C VAL A 53 0.97 -0.93 -7.58
N ARG A 54 0.60 -2.03 -8.25
CA ARG A 54 1.53 -2.82 -9.06
C ARG A 54 1.26 -2.59 -10.53
N ASP A 55 2.30 -2.15 -11.23
CA ASP A 55 2.28 -1.96 -12.68
C ASP A 55 2.38 -3.34 -13.36
N LEU A 56 1.27 -4.06 -13.33
CA LEU A 56 1.06 -5.19 -14.22
C LEU A 56 0.51 -4.59 -15.49
N ALA A 57 1.34 -4.61 -16.53
CA ALA A 57 1.02 -4.25 -17.91
C ALA A 57 -0.50 -4.16 -18.11
N VAL A 58 -0.99 -2.94 -18.26
CA VAL A 58 -2.32 -2.73 -18.79
C VAL A 58 -2.25 -3.29 -20.20
N GLU A 59 -2.68 -4.54 -20.39
CA GLU A 59 -3.19 -4.96 -21.69
C GLU A 59 -4.46 -4.13 -21.92
N GLU A 60 -4.25 -2.92 -22.42
CA GLU A 60 -5.27 -2.09 -23.06
C GLU A 60 -5.83 -2.91 -24.23
N SER A 61 -7.15 -3.13 -24.26
CA SER A 61 -7.86 -3.81 -25.35
C SER A 61 -8.62 -2.83 -26.22
#